data_AF-A0A1E5IR24-F1
#
_entry.id   AF-A0A1E5IR24-F1
#
_cell.length_a   1.000
_cell.length_b   1.000
_cell.length_c   1.000
_cell.angle_alpha   90.00
_cell.angle_beta   90.00
_cell.angle_gamma   90.00
#
_symmetry.space_group_name_H-M   'P 1'
#
loop_
_entity.id
_entity.type
_entity.pdbx_description
1 polymer ?
#
loop_
_entity_poly.entity_id
_entity_poly.type
_entity_poly.pdbx_seq_one_letter_code
_entity_poly.pdbx_strand_id
1 'polypeptide(L)' 'MTDETLILLLKISIGIGLCFIALGIYLHNFSDAIESLGVTGIIISAVCVAVGMALSLPTKMYLTFILVKRESDKSQN' A
#
# COMPACT_ATOMS: atom_id res chain seq x y z
N MET A 1 -17.35 14.56 0.63
CA MET A 1 -16.62 13.34 0.25
C MET A 1 -17.42 12.18 0.82
N THR A 2 -18.07 11.36 -0.02
CA THR A 2 -18.92 10.27 0.47
C THR A 2 -18.04 9.16 1.04
N ASP A 3 -18.42 8.57 2.19
CA ASP A 3 -17.67 7.50 2.85
C ASP A 3 -17.35 6.32 1.91
N GLU A 4 -18.25 6.06 0.96
CA GLU A 4 -18.11 4.99 -0.04
C GLU A 4 -16.93 5.23 -0.99
N THR A 5 -16.75 6.45 -1.49
CA THR A 5 -15.59 6.81 -2.33
C THR A 5 -14.28 6.69 -1.57
N LEU A 6 -14.29 7.00 -0.28
CA LEU A 6 -13.10 6.93 0.58
C LEU A 6 -12.70 5.48 0.86
N ILE A 7 -13.68 4.61 1.11
CA ILE A 7 -13.48 3.16 1.24
C ILE A 7 -12.96 2.56 -0.07
N LEU A 8 -13.47 3.02 -1.22
CA LEU A 8 -13.02 2.57 -2.54
C LEU A 8 -11.56 2.96 -2.80
N LEU A 9 -11.19 4.21 -2.48
CA LEU A 9 -9.82 4.71 -2.60
C LEU A 9 -8.85 3.94 -1.70
N LEU A 10 -9.26 3.67 -0.46
CA LEU A 10 -8.52 2.81 0.48
C LEU A 10 -8.33 1.40 -0.09
N LYS A 11 -9.37 0.80 -0.66
CA LYS A 11 -9.29 -0.58 -1.19
C LYS A 11 -8.35 -0.64 -2.41
N ILE A 12 -8.37 0.41 -3.24
CA ILE A 12 -7.47 0.57 -4.38
C ILE A 12 -6.02 0.79 -3.91
N SER A 13 -5.78 1.59 -2.86
CA SER A 13 -4.42 1.84 -2.36
C SER A 13 -3.77 0.58 -1.76
N ILE A 14 -4.55 -0.35 -1.17
CA ILE A 14 -4.04 -1.67 -0.77
C ILE A 14 -3.57 -2.45 -1.99
N GLY A 15 -4.38 -2.50 -3.05
CA GLY A 15 -4.03 -3.18 -4.29
C GLY A 15 -2.77 -2.61 -4.93
N ILE A 16 -2.68 -1.28 -5.00
CA ILE A 16 -1.50 -0.56 -5.51
C ILE A 16 -0.25 -0.85 -4.65
N GLY A 17 -0.38 -0.83 -3.31
CA GLY A 17 0.72 -1.16 -2.41
C GLY A 17 1.22 -2.59 -2.58
N LEU A 18 0.33 -3.55 -2.78
CA LEU A 18 0.68 -4.94 -3.03
C LEU A 18 1.38 -5.11 -4.39
N CYS A 19 0.88 -4.43 -5.43
CA CYS A 19 1.53 -4.39 -6.74
C CYS A 19 2.94 -3.77 -6.65
N PHE A 20 3.13 -2.72 -5.84
CA PHE A 20 4.44 -2.09 -5.60
C PHE A 20 5.42 -3.05 -4.90
N ILE A 21 4.97 -3.81 -3.91
CA ILE A 21 5.80 -4.82 -3.25
C ILE A 21 6.20 -5.91 -4.25
N ALA A 22 5.24 -6.42 -5.05
CA ALA A 22 5.52 -7.42 -6.08
C ALA A 22 6.51 -6.89 -7.14
N LEU A 23 6.33 -5.64 -7.59
CA LEU A 23 7.25 -4.96 -8.51
C LEU A 23 8.64 -4.80 -7.90
N GLY A 24 8.75 -4.40 -6.64
CA GLY A 24 10.02 -4.25 -5.94
C GLY A 24 10.80 -5.57 -5.83
N ILE A 25 10.09 -6.67 -5.54
CA ILE A 25 10.69 -8.02 -5.51
C ILE A 25 11.07 -8.48 -6.91
N TYR A 26 10.24 -8.20 -7.91
CA TYR A 26 10.53 -8.53 -9.31
C TYR A 26 11.76 -7.78 -9.82
N LEU A 27 11.87 -6.49 -9.51
CA LEU A 27 13.04 -5.66 -9.81
C LEU A 27 14.31 -6.16 -9.10
N HIS A 28 14.17 -6.64 -7.87
CA HIS A 28 15.26 -7.25 -7.12
C HIS A 28 15.73 -8.57 -7.75
N ASN A 29 14.81 -9.33 -8.34
CA ASN A 29 15.08 -10.66 -8.91
C ASN A 29 15.55 -10.61 -10.39
N PHE A 30 15.13 -9.60 -11.16
CA PHE A 30 15.61 -9.34 -12.53
C PHE A 30 17.03 -8.74 -12.50
N SER A 31 17.98 -9.57 -12.08
CA SER A 31 19.35 -9.21 -11.73
C SER A 31 20.25 -8.88 -12.93
N ASP A 32 19.91 -9.27 -14.16
CA ASP A 32 20.79 -9.05 -15.32
C ASP A 32 20.90 -7.56 -15.72
N ALA A 33 19.88 -6.74 -15.46
CA ALA A 33 19.92 -5.29 -15.71
C ALA A 33 20.44 -4.48 -14.51
N ILE A 34 20.35 -5.04 -13.29
CA ILE A 34 20.71 -4.38 -12.03
C ILE A 34 22.18 -4.62 -11.67
N GLU A 35 22.77 -5.74 -12.09
CA GLU A 35 24.20 -6.03 -11.90
C GLU A 35 25.09 -4.94 -12.53
N SER A 36 24.64 -4.30 -13.62
CA SER A 36 25.33 -3.15 -14.23
C SER A 36 25.13 -1.82 -13.48
N LEU A 37 24.15 -1.70 -12.57
CA LEU A 37 23.86 -0.48 -11.79
C LEU A 37 24.29 -0.57 -10.31
N GLY A 38 24.61 -1.77 -9.81
CA GLY A 38 25.09 -1.98 -8.44
C GLY A 38 24.12 -1.45 -7.36
N VAL A 39 24.67 -0.72 -6.38
CA VAL A 39 23.97 -0.22 -5.17
C VAL A 39 22.66 0.52 -5.48
N THR A 40 22.57 1.21 -6.63
CA THR A 40 21.37 1.95 -7.04
C THR A 40 20.14 1.05 -7.19
N GLY A 41 20.31 -0.18 -7.69
CA GLY A 41 19.20 -1.12 -7.84
C GLY A 41 18.65 -1.63 -6.50
N ILE A 42 19.54 -1.84 -5.53
CA ILE A 42 19.17 -2.22 -4.16
C ILE A 42 18.37 -1.08 -3.51
N ILE A 43 18.81 0.17 -3.68
CA ILE A 43 18.10 1.35 -3.13
C ILE A 43 16.70 1.47 -3.74
N ILE A 44 16.56 1.32 -5.06
CA ILE A 44 15.27 1.42 -5.74
C ILE A 44 14.31 0.32 -5.28
N SER A 45 14.78 -0.93 -5.15
CA SER A 45 13.95 -2.03 -4.64
C SER A 45 13.54 -1.82 -3.18
N ALA A 46 14.47 -1.39 -2.32
CA ALA A 46 14.20 -1.10 -0.91
C ALA A 46 13.18 0.03 -0.73
N VAL A 47 13.30 1.11 -1.50
CA VAL A 47 12.34 2.23 -1.49
C VAL A 47 10.97 1.77 -2.00
N CYS A 48 10.90 0.98 -3.07
CA CYS A 48 9.65 0.47 -3.62
C CYS A 48 8.88 -0.39 -2.59
N VAL A 49 9.59 -1.28 -1.89
CA VAL A 49 9.02 -2.11 -0.82
C VAL A 49 8.61 -1.26 0.40
N ALA A 50 9.45 -0.31 0.82
CA ALA A 50 9.16 0.58 1.94
C ALA A 50 7.92 1.44 1.67
N VAL A 51 7.77 1.97 0.45
CA VAL A 51 6.59 2.73 0.02
C VAL A 51 5.34 1.83 -0.01
N GLY A 52 5.46 0.59 -0.52
CA GLY A 52 4.36 -0.38 -0.52
C GLY A 52 3.89 -0.74 0.89
N MET A 53 4.81 -0.89 1.86
CA MET A 53 4.48 -1.10 3.27
C MET A 53 3.89 0.16 3.93
N ALA A 54 4.44 1.34 3.65
CA ALA A 54 3.95 2.61 4.17
C ALA A 54 2.54 2.94 3.68
N LEU A 55 2.17 2.53 2.47
CA LEU A 55 0.81 2.69 1.92
C LEU A 55 -0.21 1.69 2.48
N SER A 56 0.23 0.51 2.95
CA SER A 56 -0.69 -0.55 3.41
C SER A 56 -1.08 -0.42 4.90
N LEU A 57 -0.21 0.16 5.73
CA LEU A 57 -0.43 0.37 7.17
C LEU A 57 -1.53 1.41 7.53
N PRO A 58 -1.46 2.68 7.09
CA PRO A 58 -2.44 3.71 7.45
C PRO A 58 -3.82 3.42 6.81
N THR A 59 -3.82 2.81 5.64
CA THR A 59 -5.02 2.40 4.89
C THR A 59 -5.86 1.37 5.65
N LYS A 60 -5.22 0.40 6.32
CA LYS A 60 -5.91 -0.60 7.16
C LYS A 60 -6.46 0.03 8.45
N MET A 61 -5.69 0.88 9.11
CA MET A 61 -6.09 1.55 10.35
C MET A 61 -7.26 2.52 10.13
N TYR A 62 -7.27 3.21 8.98
CA TYR A 62 -8.33 4.14 8.61
C TYR A 62 -9.66 3.43 8.29
N LEU A 63 -9.61 2.24 7.68
CA LEU A 63 -10.82 1.44 7.43
C LEU A 63 -11.48 1.01 8.73
N THR A 64 -10.68 0.59 9.72
CA THR A 64 -11.18 0.23 11.06
C THR A 64 -11.85 1.41 11.74
N PHE A 65 -11.26 2.61 11.66
CA PHE A 65 -11.85 3.83 12.21
C PHE A 65 -13.21 4.15 11.58
N ILE A 66 -13.33 4.03 10.26
CA ILE A 66 -14.60 4.21 9.54
C ILE A 66 -15.64 3.17 9.94
N LEU A 67 -15.25 1.90 10.07
CA LEU A 67 -16.16 0.82 10.47
C LEU A 67 -16.69 1.02 11.88
N VAL A 68 -15.82 1.37 12.84
CA VAL A 68 -16.21 1.70 14.23
C VAL A 68 -17.15 2.90 14.26
N LYS A 69 -16.87 3.94 13.47
CA LYS A 69 -17.76 5.10 13.39
C LYS A 69 -19.14 4.74 12.85
N ARG A 70 -19.22 3.92 11.79
CA ARG A 70 -20.49 3.43 11.22
C ARG A 70 -21.29 2.55 12.20
N GLU A 71 -20.62 1.71 13.00
CA GLU A 71 -21.29 0.93 14.05
C GLU A 71 -21.85 1.81 15.18
N SER A 72 -21.09 2.85 15.57
CA SER A 72 -21.52 3.79 16.60
C SER A 72 -22.73 4.62 16.17
N ASP A 73 -22.73 5.12 14.92
CA ASP A 73 -23.85 5.84 14.32
C ASP A 73 -25.11 4.94 14.17
N LYS A 74 -24.94 3.63 13.92
CA LYS A 74 -26.05 2.66 13.85
C LYS A 74 -26.60 2.25 15.22
N SER A 75 -25.82 2.40 16.30
CA SER A 75 -26.26 2.07 17.67
C SER A 75 -26.99 3.23 18.38
N GLN A 76 -26.93 4.45 17.85
CA GLN A 76 -27.62 5.62 18.41
C GLN A 76 -29.03 5.87 17.83
N ASN A 77 -29.52 5.00 16.94
CA ASN A 77 -30.83 5.11 16.30
C ASN A 77 -31.59 3.79 16.40
#